data_AF-A0AAE1ZCM1-F1
#
_entry.id   AF-A0AAE1ZCM1-F1
#
_cell.length_a   1.000
_cell.length_b   1.000
_cell.length_c   1.000
_cell.angle_alpha   90.00
_cell.angle_beta   90.00
_cell.angle_gamma   90.00
#
_symmetry.space_group_name_H-M   'P 1'
#
loop_
_entity.id
_entity.type
_entity.pdbx_description
1 polymer ?
#
loop_
_entity_poly.entity_id
_entity_poly.type
_entity_poly.pdbx_seq_one_letter_code
_entity_poly.pdbx_strand_id
1 'polypeptide(L)' 'MFGHGNGSRGLGKGGTKTYRKVMRYNIQGFNKPAIRRLAHRGCAKSIAGLIYKETRGVLKMFLANVICDVGVH' A
#
# COMPACT_ATOMS: atom_id res chain seq x y z
N MET A 1 -30.96 -2.19 -15.26
CA MET A 1 -31.02 -1.59 -13.90
C MET A 1 -29.59 -1.44 -13.40
N PHE A 2 -29.04 -0.21 -13.41
CA PHE A 2 -27.76 0.09 -12.77
C PHE A 2 -28.07 0.85 -11.48
N GLY A 3 -27.83 0.19 -10.33
CA GLY A 3 -28.07 0.78 -9.02
C GLY A 3 -27.04 1.87 -8.73
N HIS A 4 -27.45 3.13 -8.89
CA HIS A 4 -26.72 4.29 -8.39
C HIS A 4 -26.95 4.35 -6.87
N GLY A 5 -26.00 3.80 -6.09
CA GLY A 5 -26.03 3.92 -4.64
C GLY A 5 -25.85 5.38 -4.23
N ASN A 6 -26.72 5.87 -3.34
CA ASN A 6 -26.69 7.21 -2.77
C ASN A 6 -25.43 7.43 -1.93
N GLY A 7 -24.31 7.76 -2.57
CA GLY A 7 -23.13 8.35 -1.94
C GLY A 7 -23.20 9.84 -2.15
N SER A 8 -23.60 10.59 -1.12
CA SER A 8 -23.58 12.05 -1.13
C SER A 8 -22.23 12.55 -1.63
N ARG A 9 -22.23 13.19 -2.80
CA ARG A 9 -21.09 13.93 -3.34
C ARG A 9 -20.87 15.18 -2.48
N GLY A 10 -20.31 14.97 -1.29
CA GLY A 10 -19.77 16.03 -0.46
C GLY A 10 -18.37 16.38 -0.94
N LEU A 11 -18.26 17.01 -2.11
CA LEU A 11 -17.03 17.66 -2.54
C LEU A 11 -16.82 18.91 -1.68
N GLY A 12 -16.42 18.68 -0.42
CA GLY A 12 -15.95 19.72 0.48
C GLY A 12 -14.60 20.24 0.00
N LYS A 13 -14.58 21.49 -0.44
CA LYS A 13 -13.34 22.23 -0.73
C LYS A 13 -12.44 22.20 0.52
N GLY A 14 -11.25 21.64 0.36
CA GLY A 14 -10.22 21.62 1.40
C GLY A 14 -8.92 21.07 0.85
N GLY A 15 -8.14 21.94 0.20
CA GLY A 15 -6.75 21.62 -0.14
C GLY A 15 -6.01 21.22 1.13
N THR A 16 -5.61 19.96 1.23
CA THR A 16 -4.86 19.48 2.38
C THR A 16 -3.44 20.02 2.27
N LYS A 17 -3.02 20.85 3.25
CA LYS A 17 -1.63 21.30 3.40
C LYS A 17 -0.70 20.08 3.33
N THR A 18 0.16 20.05 2.32
CA THR A 18 1.15 18.98 2.11
C THR A 18 2.35 19.19 3.02
N TYR A 19 2.19 18.89 4.31
CA TYR A 19 3.36 18.61 5.13
C TYR A 19 3.95 17.28 4.66
N ARG A 20 5.19 17.30 4.13
CA ARG A 20 5.94 16.08 3.81
C ARG A 20 6.16 15.32 5.11
N LYS A 21 5.41 14.22 5.32
CA LYS A 21 5.66 13.32 6.43
C LYS A 21 7.07 12.73 6.27
N VAL A 22 7.98 13.14 7.14
CA VAL A 22 9.28 12.47 7.28
C VAL A 22 9.02 11.13 7.95
N MET A 23 8.87 10.09 7.13
CA MET A 23 8.57 8.75 7.63
C MET A 23 9.86 8.10 8.11
N ARG A 24 9.96 7.90 9.43
CA ARG A 24 10.94 7.00 10.06
C ARG A 24 10.19 5.72 10.44
N TYR A 25 10.73 4.56 10.06
CA TYR A 25 10.11 3.22 9.96
C TYR A 25 9.42 2.88 8.62
N ASN A 26 10.25 2.76 7.56
CA ASN A 26 9.84 2.62 6.15
C ASN A 26 8.94 1.40 5.88
N ILE A 27 9.12 0.28 6.58
CA ILE A 27 8.36 -0.95 6.27
C ILE A 27 6.90 -0.88 6.74
N GLN A 28 6.61 -0.09 7.78
CA GLN A 28 5.23 0.12 8.25
C GLN A 28 4.44 1.06 7.33
N GLY A 29 5.15 1.90 6.55
CA GLY A 29 4.58 2.70 5.47
C GLY A 29 3.87 1.84 4.41
N PHE A 30 4.28 0.58 4.29
CA PHE A 30 3.55 -0.43 3.53
C PHE A 30 2.34 -0.93 4.34
N ASN A 31 1.23 -0.19 4.21
CA ASN A 31 0.01 -0.37 4.99
C ASN A 31 -0.93 -1.47 4.43
N LYS A 32 -1.91 -1.90 5.24
CA LYS A 32 -2.93 -2.88 4.85
C LYS A 32 -3.62 -2.57 3.50
N PRO A 33 -4.04 -1.31 3.19
CA PRO A 33 -4.66 -1.04 1.91
C PRO A 33 -3.69 -1.13 0.73
N ALA A 34 -2.39 -0.83 0.90
CA ALA A 34 -1.39 -1.06 -0.15
C ALA A 34 -1.22 -2.55 -0.48
N ILE A 35 -1.18 -3.40 0.54
CA ILE A 35 -1.12 -4.87 0.40
C ILE A 35 -2.38 -5.39 -0.32
N ARG A 36 -3.55 -4.89 0.08
CA ARG A 36 -4.82 -5.23 -0.59
C ARG A 36 -4.79 -4.85 -2.07
N ARG A 37 -4.35 -3.64 -2.41
CA ARG A 37 -4.23 -3.20 -3.81
C ARG A 37 -3.27 -4.07 -4.62
N LEU A 38 -2.18 -4.57 -4.04
CA LEU A 38 -1.30 -5.51 -4.73
C LEU A 38 -1.96 -6.87 -4.96
N ALA A 39 -2.57 -7.43 -3.92
CA ALA A 39 -3.21 -8.74 -4.00
C ALA A 39 -4.40 -8.73 -4.98
N HIS A 40 -5.21 -7.67 -5.00
CA HIS A 40 -6.28 -7.51 -5.99
C HIS A 40 -5.74 -7.38 -7.42
N ARG A 41 -4.60 -6.71 -7.63
CA ARG A 41 -3.91 -6.71 -8.94
C ARG A 41 -3.43 -8.11 -9.33
N GLY A 42 -3.03 -8.93 -8.36
CA GLY A 42 -2.72 -10.34 -8.55
C GLY A 42 -3.94 -11.28 -8.52
N CYS A 43 -5.16 -10.75 -8.68
CA CYS A 43 -6.41 -11.53 -8.68
C CYS A 43 -6.71 -12.36 -7.41
N ALA A 44 -6.10 -12.00 -6.28
CA ALA A 44 -6.39 -12.67 -5.01
C ALA A 44 -7.81 -12.32 -4.53
N LYS A 45 -8.62 -13.36 -4.29
CA LYS A 45 -10.02 -13.22 -3.85
C LYS A 45 -10.14 -12.79 -2.38
N SER A 46 -9.28 -13.31 -1.51
CA SER A 46 -9.23 -12.95 -0.08
C SER A 46 -7.80 -13.08 0.45
N ILE A 47 -7.50 -12.32 1.50
CA ILE A 47 -6.16 -12.24 2.10
C ILE A 47 -6.29 -12.50 3.61
N ALA A 48 -5.60 -13.53 4.09
CA ALA A 48 -5.56 -13.84 5.51
C ALA A 48 -4.81 -12.75 6.32
N GLY A 49 -5.15 -12.61 7.61
CA GLY A 49 -4.58 -11.58 8.49
C GLY A 49 -3.06 -11.67 8.68
N LEU A 50 -2.50 -12.88 8.62
CA LEU A 50 -1.07 -13.13 8.78
C LEU A 50 -0.25 -12.60 7.59
N ILE A 51 -0.84 -12.61 6.39
CA ILE A 51 -0.18 -12.18 5.15
C ILE A 51 0.27 -10.72 5.24
N TYR A 52 -0.45 -9.85 5.96
CA TYR A 52 -0.05 -8.45 6.06
C TYR A 52 1.33 -8.25 6.70
N LYS A 53 1.68 -9.08 7.69
CA LYS A 53 2.99 -9.03 8.35
C LYS A 53 4.04 -9.74 7.50
N GLU A 54 3.68 -10.87 6.91
CA GLU A 54 4.58 -11.68 6.10
C GLU A 54 5.04 -10.97 4.81
N THR A 55 4.11 -10.34 4.07
CA THR A 55 4.44 -9.57 2.86
C THR A 55 5.43 -8.45 3.15
N ARG A 56 5.40 -7.85 4.35
CA ARG A 56 6.39 -6.84 4.77
C ARG A 56 7.78 -7.44 4.95
N GLY A 57 7.88 -8.66 5.50
CA GLY A 57 9.14 -9.37 5.62
C GLY A 57 9.74 -9.68 4.25
N VAL A 58 8.92 -10.25 3.35
CA VAL A 58 9.32 -10.58 1.98
C VAL A 58 9.75 -9.33 1.21
N LEU A 59 8.99 -8.24 1.30
CA LEU A 59 9.32 -6.97 0.62
C LEU A 59 10.67 -6.41 1.08
N LYS A 60 10.99 -6.52 2.38
CA LYS A 60 12.28 -6.07 2.91
C LYS A 60 13.44 -6.88 2.32
N MET A 61 13.30 -8.20 2.28
CA MET A 61 14.34 -9.10 1.73
C MET A 61 14.53 -8.88 0.23
N PHE A 62 13.44 -8.78 -0.52
CA PHE A 62 13.47 -8.52 -1.95
C PHE A 62 14.20 -7.22 -2.29
N LEU A 63 13.85 -6.12 -1.61
CA LEU A 63 14.48 -4.82 -1.82
C LEU A 63 15.96 -4.83 -1.41
N ALA A 64 16.31 -5.51 -0.31
CA ALA A 64 17.71 -5.64 0.09
C ALA A 64 18.55 -6.32 -1.00
N ASN A 65 18.03 -7.40 -1.59
CA ASN A 65 18.72 -8.12 -2.67
C ASN A 65 18.86 -7.26 -3.93
N VAL A 66 17.78 -6.61 -4.37
CA VAL A 66 17.80 -5.77 -5.59
C VAL A 66 18.70 -4.55 -5.43
N ILE A 67 18.68 -3.88 -4.26
CA ILE A 67 19.54 -2.72 -4.01
C ILE A 67 21.01 -3.13 -3.89
N CYS A 68 21.30 -4.27 -3.24
CA CYS A 68 22.65 -4.79 -3.14
C CYS A 68 23.24 -5.10 -4.53
N ASP A 69 22.43 -5.65 -5.43
CA ASP A 69 22.84 -5.96 -6.80
C ASP A 69 23.11 -4.69 -7.63
N VAL A 70 22.23 -3.70 -7.55
CA VAL A 70 22.34 -2.46 -8.34
C VAL A 70 23.39 -1.49 -7.79
N GLY A 71 23.69 -1.53 -6.48
CA GLY A 71 24.62 -0.61 -5.81
C GLY A 71 26.10 -1.00 -5.90
N VAL A 72 26.43 -2.11 -6.58
CA VAL A 72 27.81 -2.64 -6.71
C VAL A 72 28.42 -2.29 -8.09
N HIS A 73 27.94 -1.23 -8.75
CA HIS A 73 28.52 -0.71 -9.99
C HIS A 73 28.73 0.81 -9.95
#